data_AF-A0A2N0NDH4-F1
#
_entry.id   AF-A0A2N0NDH4-F1
#
_cell.length_a   1.000
_cell.length_b   1.000
_cell.length_c   1.000
_cell.angle_alpha   90.00
_cell.angle_beta   90.00
_cell.angle_gamma   90.00
#
_symmetry.space_group_name_H-M   'P 1'
#
loop_
_entity.id
_entity.type
_entity.pdbx_description
1 polymer ?
#
loop_
_entity_poly.entity_id
_entity_poly.type
_entity_poly.pdbx_seq_one_letter_code
_entity_poly.pdbx_strand_id
1 'polypeptide(L)'
;MDIIKFKKSVGSLSAHDEFESDDYLNFIRLSCIKDKSAIGIESFPEELMNPCHETILPNDILNLLVNFYKNLYDNHFISISSMISPSNDIVVKSKIKQYGRLRIGADIYGSVQAA
;
A
#
# COMPACT_ATOMS: atom_id res chain seq x y z
N MET A 1 -32.00 2.48 -19.33
CA MET A 1 -30.69 1.80 -19.21
C MET A 1 -29.76 2.47 -20.19
N ASP A 2 -29.14 3.56 -19.77
CA ASP A 2 -28.30 4.38 -20.62
C ASP A 2 -26.88 3.80 -20.67
N ILE A 3 -26.46 3.40 -21.87
CA ILE A 3 -25.15 2.86 -22.15
C ILE A 3 -24.17 4.04 -22.20
N ILE A 4 -23.24 4.09 -21.24
CA ILE A 4 -22.23 5.14 -21.14
C ILE A 4 -21.44 5.21 -22.45
N LYS A 5 -21.48 6.36 -23.13
CA LYS A 5 -20.68 6.61 -24.35
C LYS A 5 -19.19 6.57 -24.01
N PHE A 6 -18.43 5.80 -24.79
CA PHE A 6 -16.98 5.77 -24.70
C PHE A 6 -16.39 7.17 -24.99
N LYS A 7 -15.71 7.73 -23.99
CA LYS A 7 -14.89 8.94 -24.14
C LYS A 7 -13.57 8.55 -24.79
N LYS A 8 -13.10 9.34 -25.76
CA LYS A 8 -11.80 9.14 -26.41
C LYS A 8 -10.71 9.25 -25.33
N SER A 9 -9.98 8.16 -25.09
CA SER A 9 -8.84 8.15 -24.17
C SER A 9 -7.78 9.10 -24.70
N VAL A 10 -7.33 10.05 -23.87
CA VAL A 10 -6.19 10.92 -24.14
C VAL A 10 -5.16 10.57 -23.09
N GLY A 11 -4.10 9.86 -23.51
CA GLY A 11 -3.03 9.38 -22.65
C GLY A 11 -3.15 7.90 -22.32
N SER A 12 -2.74 7.05 -23.27
CA SER A 12 -2.32 5.69 -22.92
C SER A 12 -0.97 5.81 -22.24
N LEU A 13 -0.80 5.22 -21.04
CA LEU A 13 0.52 4.84 -20.54
C LEU A 13 1.01 3.67 -21.39
N SER A 14 1.28 3.93 -22.66
CA SER A 14 1.73 2.89 -23.57
C SER A 14 3.19 2.64 -23.24
N ALA A 15 3.53 1.39 -22.92
CA ALA A 15 4.91 0.94 -22.70
C ALA A 15 5.79 1.02 -23.98
N HIS A 16 5.31 1.71 -25.01
CA HIS A 16 5.91 1.87 -26.33
C HIS A 16 6.10 3.34 -26.72
N ASP A 17 5.74 4.29 -25.87
CA ASP A 17 6.26 5.64 -26.02
C ASP A 17 7.75 5.56 -25.66
N GLU A 18 8.64 5.55 -26.67
CA GLU A 18 10.07 5.73 -26.46
C GLU A 18 10.25 7.01 -25.65
N PHE A 19 10.47 6.84 -24.34
CA PHE A 19 10.60 7.92 -23.36
C PHE A 19 11.96 8.65 -23.53
N GLU A 20 12.26 9.09 -24.75
CA GLU A 20 13.34 10.03 -25.08
C GLU A 20 12.79 11.46 -25.18
N SER A 21 11.72 11.77 -24.43
CA SER A 21 11.31 13.15 -24.24
C SER A 21 12.22 13.82 -23.22
N ASP A 22 12.69 15.03 -23.54
CA ASP A 22 13.40 15.91 -22.60
C ASP A 22 12.63 16.04 -21.27
N ASP A 23 11.30 15.99 -21.30
CA ASP A 23 10.46 16.05 -20.10
C ASP A 23 10.62 14.82 -19.20
N TYR A 24 10.79 13.62 -19.78
CA TYR A 24 11.03 12.40 -19.02
C TYR A 24 12.41 12.41 -18.39
N LEU A 25 13.44 12.79 -19.16
CA LEU A 25 14.80 12.94 -18.63
C LEU A 25 14.86 14.01 -17.55
N ASN A 26 14.11 15.11 -17.70
CA ASN A 26 13.99 16.14 -16.69
C ASN A 26 13.24 15.63 -15.45
N PHE A 27 12.16 14.85 -15.61
CA PHE A 27 11.47 14.19 -14.49
C PHE A 27 12.39 13.24 -13.73
N ILE A 28 13.15 12.37 -14.41
CA ILE A 28 14.13 11.47 -13.76
C ILE A 28 15.21 12.26 -13.04
N ARG A 29 15.73 13.33 -13.66
CA ARG A 29 16.73 14.22 -13.06
C ARG A 29 16.20 14.94 -11.82
N LEU A 30 14.95 15.42 -11.86
CA LEU A 30 14.31 16.12 -10.74
C LEU A 30 13.86 15.17 -9.63
N SER A 31 13.46 13.95 -9.97
CA SER A 31 12.94 12.96 -9.02
C SER A 31 14.03 12.28 -8.19
N CYS A 32 15.32 12.52 -8.47
CA CYS A 32 16.46 11.94 -7.75
C CYS A 32 16.38 10.41 -7.64
N ILE A 33 15.71 9.74 -8.58
CA ILE A 33 15.58 8.29 -8.64
C ILE A 33 16.92 7.74 -9.10
N LYS A 34 17.80 7.43 -8.13
CA LYS A 34 19.06 6.76 -8.38
C LYS A 34 18.75 5.28 -8.64
N ASP A 35 19.31 4.71 -9.71
CA ASP A 35 19.08 3.38 -10.32
C ASP A 35 19.12 2.12 -9.41
N LYS A 36 19.03 2.21 -8.09
CA LYS A 36 19.17 1.05 -7.19
C LYS A 36 18.16 0.89 -6.08
N SER A 37 17.20 1.79 -5.90
CA SER A 37 16.00 1.47 -5.11
C SER A 37 15.01 2.62 -5.20
N ALA A 38 13.91 2.43 -5.94
CA ALA A 38 12.74 3.28 -5.79
C ALA A 38 12.05 2.91 -4.46
N ILE A 39 12.64 3.31 -3.33
CA ILE A 39 11.94 3.27 -2.04
C ILE A 39 11.11 4.55 -1.97
N GLY A 40 9.90 4.47 -2.51
CA GLY A 40 8.89 5.48 -2.28
C GLY A 40 8.39 5.36 -0.84
N ILE A 41 8.67 6.37 -0.02
CA ILE A 41 7.86 6.63 1.17
C ILE A 41 6.77 7.57 0.69
N GLU A 42 5.74 7.01 0.07
CA GLU A 42 4.52 7.78 -0.16
C GLU A 42 3.80 7.85 1.18
N SER A 43 3.71 9.07 1.73
CA SER A 43 2.83 9.33 2.85
C SER A 43 1.43 8.95 2.41
N PHE A 44 0.79 8.01 3.11
CA PHE A 44 -0.62 7.72 2.89
C PHE A 44 -1.38 9.07 2.89
N PRO A 45 -1.98 9.48 1.75
CA PRO A 45 -2.46 10.85 1.58
C PRO A 45 -3.68 11.17 2.45
N GLU A 46 -4.24 10.14 3.07
CA GLU A 46 -5.41 10.14 3.92
C GLU A 46 -5.04 10.26 5.41
N GLU A 47 -5.99 10.71 6.23
CA GLU A 47 -5.75 10.96 7.66
C GLU A 47 -6.27 9.78 8.50
N LEU A 48 -5.36 9.07 9.20
CA LEU A 48 -5.73 8.09 10.22
C LEU A 48 -6.00 8.81 11.53
N MET A 49 -7.27 8.85 11.93
CA MET A 49 -7.75 9.69 13.04
C MET A 49 -8.10 8.86 14.28
N ASN A 50 -8.03 9.52 15.44
CA ASN A 50 -8.44 8.94 16.71
C ASN A 50 -9.93 8.51 16.70
N PRO A 51 -10.31 7.50 17.50
CA PRO A 51 -9.50 6.81 18.50
C PRO A 51 -8.48 5.84 17.89
N CYS A 52 -7.24 5.87 18.41
CA CYS A 52 -6.18 4.92 18.05
C CYS A 52 -5.88 4.03 19.26
N HIS A 53 -5.80 2.72 19.05
CA HIS A 53 -5.35 1.79 20.07
C HIS A 53 -4.47 0.69 19.47
N GLU A 54 -3.56 0.16 20.28
CA GLU A 54 -2.76 -0.99 19.89
C GLU A 54 -3.55 -2.28 20.14
N THR A 55 -3.54 -3.17 19.17
CA THR A 55 -4.21 -4.47 19.26
C THR A 55 -3.37 -5.56 18.59
N ILE A 56 -3.75 -6.81 18.80
CA ILE A 56 -3.09 -7.98 18.24
C ILE A 56 -4.04 -8.60 17.22
N LEU A 57 -3.55 -8.79 16.00
CA LEU A 57 -4.31 -9.47 14.95
C LEU A 57 -4.57 -10.93 15.32
N PRO A 58 -5.80 -11.44 15.08
CA PRO A 58 -6.08 -12.86 15.14
C PRO A 58 -5.17 -13.65 14.19
N ASN A 59 -4.81 -14.88 14.57
CA ASN A 59 -3.93 -15.73 13.77
C ASN A 59 -4.47 -15.98 12.35
N ASP A 60 -5.78 -16.07 12.18
CA ASP A 60 -6.39 -16.29 10.86
C ASP A 60 -6.12 -15.12 9.91
N ILE A 61 -6.23 -13.89 10.41
CA ILE A 61 -5.89 -12.68 9.64
C ILE A 61 -4.39 -12.60 9.39
N LEU A 62 -3.57 -12.96 10.38
CA LEU A 62 -2.12 -12.98 10.23
C LEU A 62 -1.68 -13.96 9.14
N ASN A 63 -2.26 -15.16 9.11
CA ASN A 63 -2.02 -16.16 8.07
C ASN A 63 -2.47 -15.68 6.69
N LEU A 64 -3.61 -14.99 6.62
CA LEU A 64 -4.08 -14.38 5.38
C LEU A 64 -3.07 -13.34 4.85
N LEU A 65 -2.53 -12.48 5.73
CA LEU A 65 -1.51 -11.50 5.36
C LEU A 65 -0.21 -12.15 4.88
N VAL A 66 0.24 -13.22 5.55
CA VAL A 66 1.42 -13.99 5.12
C VAL A 66 1.21 -14.54 3.70
N ASN A 67 0.06 -15.15 3.44
CA ASN A 67 -0.27 -15.68 2.11
C ASN A 67 -0.36 -14.58 1.06
N PHE A 68 -0.99 -13.45 1.41
CA PHE A 68 -1.09 -12.29 0.51
C PHE A 68 0.29 -11.77 0.10
N TYR A 69 1.17 -11.50 1.06
CA TYR A 69 2.50 -10.96 0.77
C TYR A 69 3.40 -11.95 0.04
N LYS A 70 3.32 -13.24 0.41
CA LYS A 70 4.03 -14.31 -0.31
C LYS A 70 3.64 -14.32 -1.79
N ASN A 71 2.35 -14.24 -2.11
CA ASN A 71 1.87 -14.27 -3.49
C ASN A 71 2.20 -12.98 -4.26
N LEU A 72 2.20 -11.83 -3.58
CA LEU A 72 2.44 -10.53 -4.23
C LEU A 72 3.91 -10.29 -4.58
N TYR A 73 4.82 -10.70 -3.69
CA TYR A 73 6.25 -10.39 -3.81
C TYR A 73 7.13 -11.59 -4.14
N ASP A 74 6.56 -12.80 -4.26
CA ASP A 74 7.28 -14.05 -4.50
C ASP A 74 8.49 -14.25 -3.54
N ASN A 75 8.28 -13.94 -2.26
CA ASN A 75 9.29 -13.97 -1.21
C ASN A 75 8.86 -14.83 -0.03
N HIS A 76 9.80 -15.22 0.83
CA HIS A 76 9.52 -16.01 2.03
C HIS A 76 9.01 -15.12 3.18
N PHE A 77 7.70 -15.19 3.42
CA PHE A 77 7.05 -14.56 4.57
C PHE A 77 6.61 -15.59 5.60
N ILE A 78 6.78 -15.27 6.88
CA ILE A 78 6.29 -16.07 8.00
C ILE A 78 5.53 -15.20 9.00
N SER A 79 4.62 -15.82 9.75
CA SER A 79 3.95 -15.14 10.86
C SER A 79 4.89 -15.03 12.07
N ILE A 80 4.76 -13.98 12.87
CA ILE A 80 5.52 -13.86 14.13
C ILE A 80 5.23 -15.03 15.09
N SER A 81 4.03 -15.62 15.04
CA SER A 81 3.66 -16.76 15.89
C SER A 81 4.29 -18.08 15.44
N SER A 82 4.71 -18.19 14.18
CA SER A 82 5.43 -19.36 13.64
C SER A 82 6.96 -19.25 13.76
N MET A 83 7.48 -18.15 14.29
CA MET A 83 8.92 -17.92 14.39
C MET A 83 9.51 -18.70 15.57
N ILE A 84 10.19 -19.81 15.27
CA ILE A 84 10.83 -20.70 16.28
C ILE A 84 12.26 -20.24 16.59
N SER A 85 12.95 -19.68 15.60
CA SER A 85 14.33 -19.18 15.69
C SER A 85 14.52 -17.98 14.77
N PRO A 86 15.60 -17.19 14.93
CA PRO A 86 15.98 -16.20 13.93
C PRO A 86 16.09 -16.87 12.55
N SER A 87 15.28 -16.41 11.59
CA SER A 87 15.34 -16.84 10.20
C SER A 87 15.62 -15.62 9.30
N ASN A 88 16.04 -15.89 8.06
CA ASN A 88 16.14 -14.87 7.02
C ASN A 88 14.78 -14.53 6.38
N ASP A 89 13.68 -15.11 6.89
CA ASP A 89 12.33 -14.87 6.38
C ASP A 89 11.84 -13.48 6.79
N ILE A 90 10.94 -12.91 5.98
CA ILE A 90 10.30 -11.65 6.29
C ILE A 90 9.15 -11.91 7.27
N VAL A 91 9.27 -11.37 8.48
CA VAL A 91 8.31 -11.63 9.55
C VAL A 91 7.14 -10.65 9.51
N VAL A 92 5.92 -11.17 9.37
CA VAL A 92 4.68 -10.41 9.51
C VAL A 92 4.35 -10.27 10.99
N LYS A 93 4.32 -9.03 11.49
CA LYS A 93 4.02 -8.71 12.89
C LYS A 93 2.51 -8.77 13.15
N SER A 94 2.13 -9.26 14.33
CA SER A 94 0.72 -9.31 14.76
C SER A 94 0.25 -8.04 15.47
N LYS A 95 1.18 -7.27 16.07
CA LYS A 95 0.86 -6.02 16.75
C LYS A 95 0.60 -4.92 15.72
N ILE A 96 -0.58 -4.33 15.78
CA ILE A 96 -1.01 -3.24 14.89
C ILE A 96 -1.57 -2.06 15.69
N LYS A 97 -1.60 -0.89 15.06
CA LYS A 97 -2.38 0.25 15.52
C LYS A 97 -3.71 0.27 14.77
N GLN A 98 -4.80 0.16 15.50
CA GLN A 98 -6.15 0.26 14.96
C GLN A 98 -6.68 1.68 15.15
N TYR A 99 -7.05 2.31 14.05
CA TYR A 99 -7.69 3.62 14.02
C TYR A 99 -9.19 3.45 13.83
N GLY A 100 -9.97 4.18 14.62
CA GLY A 100 -11.43 4.15 14.53
C GLY A 100 -11.99 5.00 13.39
N ARG A 101 -11.17 5.92 12.84
CA ARG A 101 -11.57 6.86 11.80
C ARG A 101 -10.49 7.01 10.73
N LEU A 102 -10.94 7.15 9.49
CA LEU A 102 -10.17 7.33 8.28
C LEU A 102 -10.75 8.51 7.50
N ARG A 103 -9.95 9.49 7.14
CA ARG A 103 -10.38 10.62 6.31
C ARG A 103 -9.87 10.46 4.89
N ILE A 104 -10.80 10.43 3.94
CA ILE A 104 -10.52 10.37 2.50
C ILE A 104 -11.01 11.67 1.87
N GLY A 105 -10.09 12.56 1.51
CA GLY A 105 -10.43 13.90 1.02
C GLY A 105 -11.22 14.72 2.05
N ALA A 106 -12.47 15.05 1.72
CA ALA A 106 -13.37 15.79 2.60
C ALA A 106 -14.18 14.88 3.54
N ASP A 107 -14.22 13.58 3.27
CA ASP A 107 -15.11 12.64 3.96
C ASP A 107 -14.40 11.91 5.09
N ILE A 108 -15.12 11.65 6.19
CA ILE A 108 -14.63 10.89 7.35
C ILE A 108 -15.44 9.60 7.46
N TYR A 109 -14.73 8.48 7.40
CA TYR A 109 -15.25 7.14 7.57
C TYR A 109 -14.81 6.60 8.93
N GLY A 110 -15.69 5.94 9.66
CA GLY A 110 -15.29 5.35 10.94
C GLY A 110 -16.47 5.00 11.81
N SER A 111 -16.21 4.19 12.83
CA SER A 111 -17.23 3.85 13.81
C SER A 111 -17.48 5.04 14.71
N VAL A 112 -18.72 5.52 14.76
CA VAL A 112 -19.16 6.40 15.86
C VAL A 112 -19.27 5.49 17.07
N GLN A 113 -18.47 5.72 18.11
CA GLN A 113 -18.69 5.03 19.38
C GLN A 113 -20.10 5.44 19.85
N ALA A 114 -21.01 4.48 20.04
CA ALA A 114 -22.30 4.75 20.65
C ALA A 114 -22.03 5.36 22.04
N ALA A 115 -22.65 6.51 22.29
CA ALA A 115 -22.52 7.27 23.54
C ALA A 115 -23.08 6.51 24.74
#